data_AF-A0A2D5GC75-F1
#
_entry.id   AF-A0A2D5GC75-F1
#
_cell.length_a   1.000
_cell.length_b   1.000
_cell.length_c   1.000
_cell.angle_alpha   90.00
_cell.angle_beta   90.00
_cell.angle_gamma   90.00
#
_symmetry.space_group_name_H-M   'P 1'
#
loop_
_entity.id
_entity.type
_entity.pdbx_description
1 polymer ?
#
loop_
_entity_poly.entity_id
_entity_poly.type
_entity_poly.pdbx_seq_one_letter_code
_entity_poly.pdbx_strand_id
1 'polypeptide(L)'
;MTLRVLLCIEILIRQELSPQQVAGYLARYAGVELHHETIYQIIYRDKAQGGDLYQHLRVASKPYRKRYGSYDRRGKIKNRVCIGERPLIVDERSRIGDWGTKRTPTSLKGHPL
;
A
#
# COMPACT_ATOMS: atom_id res chain seq x y z
N MET A 1 21.14 -0.27 -14.06
CA MET A 1 21.14 -0.95 -12.75
C MET A 1 22.47 -1.68 -12.59
N THR A 2 23.16 -1.53 -11.47
CA THR A 2 24.46 -2.20 -11.24
C THR A 2 24.25 -3.67 -10.85
N LEU A 3 25.22 -4.53 -11.18
CA LEU A 3 25.16 -5.97 -10.85
C LEU A 3 25.01 -6.22 -9.34
N ARG A 4 25.64 -5.37 -8.51
CA ARG A 4 25.50 -5.44 -7.05
C ARG A 4 24.07 -5.23 -6.58
N VAL A 5 23.34 -4.28 -7.17
CA VAL A 5 21.95 -3.98 -6.80
C VAL A 5 21.03 -5.13 -7.21
N LEU A 6 21.23 -5.71 -8.40
CA LEU A 6 20.44 -6.86 -8.86
C LEU A 6 20.65 -8.08 -7.96
N LEU A 7 21.90 -8.38 -7.57
CA LEU A 7 22.21 -9.47 -6.65
C LEU A 7 21.55 -9.26 -5.28
N CYS A 8 21.59 -8.03 -4.74
CA CYS A 8 20.90 -7.70 -3.49
C CYS A 8 19.39 -7.92 -3.60
N ILE A 9 18.75 -7.49 -4.70
CA ILE A 9 17.32 -7.70 -4.93
C ILE A 9 17.01 -9.20 -4.91
N GLU A 10 17.80 -10.01 -5.62
CA GLU A 10 17.60 -11.46 -5.68
C GLU A 10 17.67 -12.12 -4.29
N ILE A 11 18.72 -11.82 -3.53
CA ILE A 11 18.92 -12.36 -2.17
C ILE A 11 17.77 -11.96 -1.25
N LEU A 12 17.38 -10.68 -1.26
CA LEU A 12 16.34 -10.17 -0.38
C LEU A 12 14.96 -10.74 -0.72
N ILE A 13 14.64 -10.90 -2.02
CA ILE A 13 13.40 -11.55 -2.45
C ILE A 13 13.37 -13.02 -2.02
N ARG A 14 14.48 -13.76 -2.14
CA ARG A 14 14.59 -15.15 -1.65
C ARG A 14 14.45 -15.27 -0.12
N GLN A 15 14.73 -14.19 0.63
CA GLN A 15 14.46 -14.08 2.08
C GLN A 15 13.00 -13.73 2.40
N GLU A 16 12.09 -13.81 1.42
CA GLU A 16 10.66 -13.48 1.54
C GLU A 16 10.36 -12.02 1.89
N LEU A 17 11.29 -11.09 1.63
CA LEU A 17 11.03 -9.65 1.78
C LEU A 17 10.10 -9.16 0.67
N SER A 18 9.19 -8.24 1.03
CA SER A 18 8.32 -7.61 0.03
C SER A 18 9.10 -6.63 -0.85
N PRO A 19 8.68 -6.38 -2.11
CA PRO A 19 9.32 -5.39 -2.97
C PRO A 19 9.42 -3.98 -2.35
N GLN A 20 8.47 -3.57 -1.49
CA GLN A 20 8.59 -2.33 -0.73
C GLN A 20 9.71 -2.38 0.32
N GLN A 21 9.88 -3.52 1.02
CA GLN A 21 10.95 -3.68 1.99
C GLN A 21 12.32 -3.71 1.33
N VAL A 22 12.44 -4.36 0.17
CA VAL A 22 13.67 -4.37 -0.64
C VAL A 22 14.06 -2.96 -1.07
N ALA A 23 13.11 -2.16 -1.55
CA ALA A 23 13.35 -0.75 -1.88
C ALA A 23 13.89 0.05 -0.68
N GLY A 24 13.28 -0.11 0.49
CA GLY A 24 13.74 0.54 1.73
C GLY A 24 15.12 0.06 2.18
N TYR A 25 15.43 -1.22 2.00
CA TYR A 25 16.75 -1.78 2.31
C TYR A 25 17.83 -1.19 1.40
N LEU A 26 17.56 -1.08 0.10
CA LEU A 26 18.49 -0.50 -0.86
C LEU A 26 18.74 0.99 -0.59
N ALA A 27 17.71 1.74 -0.22
CA ALA A 27 17.87 3.15 0.16
C ALA A 27 18.79 3.29 1.39
N ARG A 28 18.61 2.42 2.40
CA ARG A 28 19.34 2.49 3.66
C ARG A 28 20.78 2.00 3.59
N TYR A 29 21.05 0.91 2.87
CA TYR A 29 22.36 0.23 2.89
C TYR A 29 23.16 0.40 1.61
N ALA A 30 22.50 0.58 0.46
CA ALA A 30 23.17 0.76 -0.82
C ALA A 30 23.17 2.23 -1.28
N GLY A 31 22.41 3.11 -0.60
CA GLY A 31 22.21 4.50 -1.04
C GLY A 31 21.47 4.61 -2.37
N VAL A 32 20.72 3.57 -2.75
CA VAL A 32 19.98 3.53 -4.02
C VAL A 32 18.50 3.60 -3.73
N GLU A 33 17.88 4.70 -4.11
CA GLU A 33 16.43 4.86 -4.05
C GLU A 33 15.79 4.25 -5.28
N LEU A 34 15.06 3.15 -5.09
CA LEU A 34 14.25 2.52 -6.14
C LEU A 34 12.78 2.57 -5.78
N HIS A 35 11.95 2.83 -6.77
CA HIS A 35 10.52 2.60 -6.63
C HIS A 35 10.25 1.09 -6.59
N HIS A 36 9.32 0.65 -5.75
CA HIS A 36 8.97 -0.77 -5.62
C HIS A 36 8.45 -1.38 -6.93
N GLU A 37 7.85 -0.57 -7.82
CA GLU A 37 7.48 -1.03 -9.17
C GLU A 37 8.67 -1.43 -10.03
N THR A 38 9.84 -0.80 -9.86
CA THR A 38 11.06 -1.21 -10.57
C THR A 38 11.46 -2.62 -10.17
N ILE A 39 11.29 -2.97 -8.90
CA ILE A 39 11.57 -4.31 -8.39
C ILE A 39 10.55 -5.31 -8.95
N TYR A 40 9.26 -4.94 -9.03
CA TYR A 40 8.25 -5.77 -9.70
C TYR A 40 8.59 -6.01 -11.18
N GLN A 41 9.03 -4.99 -11.91
CA GLN A 41 9.46 -5.14 -13.30
C GLN A 41 10.64 -6.11 -13.43
N ILE A 42 11.61 -6.05 -12.53
CA ILE A 42 12.75 -6.99 -12.50
C ILE A 42 12.24 -8.42 -12.29
N ILE A 43 11.36 -8.64 -11.32
CA ILE A 43 10.79 -9.97 -11.04
C ILE A 43 9.98 -10.50 -12.23
N TYR A 44 9.21 -9.64 -12.92
CA TYR A 44 8.47 -10.06 -14.10
C TYR A 44 9.37 -10.37 -15.31
N ARG A 45 10.48 -9.65 -15.46
CA ARG A 45 11.49 -9.95 -16.49
C ARG A 45 12.20 -11.27 -16.19
N ASP A 46 12.56 -11.52 -14.95
CA ASP A 46 13.12 -12.80 -14.49
C ASP A 46 12.15 -13.96 -14.78
N LYS A 47 10.87 -13.79 -14.42
CA LYS A 47 9.82 -14.76 -14.76
C LYS A 47 9.70 -15.02 -16.27
N ALA A 48 9.79 -13.98 -17.10
CA ALA A 48 9.75 -14.13 -18.55
C ALA A 48 10.98 -14.87 -19.12
N GLN A 49 12.10 -14.84 -18.40
CA GLN A 49 13.32 -15.58 -18.71
C GLN A 49 13.34 -17.00 -18.12
N GLY A 50 12.29 -17.39 -17.40
CA GLY A 50 12.17 -18.71 -16.76
C GLY A 50 12.70 -18.77 -15.32
N GLY A 51 12.95 -17.62 -14.69
CA GLY A 51 13.37 -17.55 -13.29
C GLY A 51 12.23 -17.77 -12.29
N ASP A 52 12.62 -17.96 -11.03
CA ASP A 52 11.75 -18.38 -9.92
C ASP A 52 11.48 -17.28 -8.88
N LEU A 53 11.98 -16.05 -9.07
CA LEU A 53 11.88 -14.99 -8.05
C LEU A 53 10.44 -14.64 -7.67
N TYR A 54 9.52 -14.76 -8.62
CA TYR A 54 8.10 -14.49 -8.37
C TYR A 54 7.46 -15.47 -7.37
N GLN A 55 8.03 -16.67 -7.17
CA GLN A 55 7.53 -17.68 -6.25
C GLN A 55 7.81 -17.33 -4.79
N HIS A 56 8.86 -16.55 -4.54
CA HIS A 56 9.23 -16.08 -3.20
C HIS A 56 8.43 -14.86 -2.73
N LEU A 57 7.54 -14.31 -3.58
CA LEU A 57 6.64 -13.24 -3.18
C LEU A 57 5.54 -13.76 -2.25
N ARG A 58 5.69 -13.51 -0.95
CA ARG A 58 4.75 -13.91 0.12
C ARG A 58 3.27 -13.58 -0.15
N VAL A 59 3.00 -12.53 -0.92
CA VAL A 59 1.62 -12.11 -1.26
C VAL A 59 1.04 -12.90 -2.43
N ALA A 60 1.86 -13.42 -3.35
CA ALA A 60 1.40 -14.18 -4.50
C ALA A 60 0.64 -15.46 -4.09
N SER A 61 0.97 -16.04 -2.93
CA SER A 61 0.31 -17.23 -2.39
C SER A 61 -1.02 -16.97 -1.68
N LYS A 62 -1.47 -15.71 -1.52
CA LYS A 62 -2.81 -15.45 -0.96
C LYS A 62 -3.84 -15.44 -2.08
N PRO A 63 -4.68 -16.47 -2.24
CA PRO A 63 -5.79 -16.39 -3.16
C PRO A 63 -6.66 -15.20 -2.78
N TYR A 64 -6.96 -14.34 -3.77
CA TYR A 64 -7.91 -13.25 -3.61
C TYR A 64 -9.23 -13.83 -3.10
N ARG A 65 -9.67 -13.44 -1.90
CA ARG A 65 -11.00 -13.84 -1.40
C ARG A 65 -12.05 -13.25 -2.35
N LYS A 66 -12.75 -14.12 -3.07
CA LYS A 66 -13.93 -13.75 -3.87
C LYS A 66 -14.92 -13.03 -2.95
N ARG A 67 -15.30 -11.81 -3.33
CA ARG A 67 -16.19 -10.92 -2.56
C ARG A 67 -17.67 -11.17 -2.80
N TYR A 68 -18.03 -12.27 -3.48
CA TYR A 68 -19.41 -12.58 -3.81
C TYR A 68 -19.91 -13.67 -2.87
N GLY A 69 -21.05 -13.41 -2.21
CA GLY A 69 -21.71 -14.38 -1.33
C GLY A 69 -22.12 -13.90 0.06
N SER A 70 -21.94 -12.62 0.41
CA SER A 70 -22.49 -12.07 1.65
C SER A 70 -23.17 -10.73 1.33
N TYR A 71 -24.49 -10.71 1.47
CA TYR A 71 -25.25 -9.46 1.51
C TYR A 71 -24.83 -8.74 2.79
N ASP A 72 -23.88 -7.80 2.68
CA ASP A 72 -23.51 -6.96 3.82
C ASP A 72 -24.74 -6.16 4.25
N ARG A 73 -25.33 -6.54 5.39
CA ARG A 73 -26.50 -5.87 5.96
C ARG A 73 -26.16 -4.51 6.57
N ARG A 74 -24.90 -4.08 6.51
CA ARG A 74 -24.51 -2.72 6.89
C ARG A 74 -25.11 -1.76 5.88
N GLY A 75 -26.17 -1.07 6.30
CA GLY A 75 -26.89 -0.10 5.49
C GLY A 75 -25.94 0.89 4.81
N LYS A 76 -26.35 1.35 3.61
CA LYS A 76 -25.64 2.42 2.88
C LYS A 76 -25.38 3.60 3.82
N ILE A 77 -24.12 4.02 3.93
CA ILE A 77 -23.74 5.27 4.60
C ILE A 77 -24.51 6.39 3.89
N LYS A 78 -25.49 6.98 4.57
CA LYS A 78 -26.17 8.19 4.08
C LYS A 78 -25.14 9.32 4.03
N ASN A 79 -25.16 10.11 2.96
CA ASN A 79 -24.27 11.26 2.69
C ASN A 79 -22.87 10.92 2.15
N ARG A 80 -22.75 9.96 1.23
CA ARG A 80 -21.54 9.86 0.39
C ARG A 80 -21.51 11.01 -0.61
N VAL A 81 -20.61 11.96 -0.40
CA VAL A 81 -20.24 12.95 -1.42
C VAL A 81 -19.38 12.25 -2.46
N CYS A 82 -19.79 12.33 -3.73
CA CYS A 82 -19.03 11.81 -4.86
C CYS A 82 -17.73 12.62 -5.01
N ILE A 83 -16.62 11.95 -5.31
CA ILE A 83 -15.29 12.58 -5.49
C ILE A 83 -15.23 13.56 -6.68
N GLY A 84 -16.30 13.70 -7.45
CA GLY A 84 -16.45 14.67 -8.54
C GLY A 84 -16.85 16.07 -8.10
N GLU A 85 -17.27 16.28 -6.85
CA GLU A 85 -17.61 17.60 -6.30
C GLU A 85 -16.50 18.12 -5.38
N ARG A 86 -15.26 18.15 -5.88
CA ARG A 86 -14.24 19.02 -5.29
C ARG A 86 -14.38 20.40 -5.94
N PRO A 87 -14.88 21.43 -5.23
CA PRO A 87 -14.75 22.79 -5.72
C PRO A 87 -13.27 23.12 -5.90
N LEU A 88 -12.95 23.84 -6.99
CA LEU A 88 -11.61 24.20 -7.48
C LEU A 88 -10.74 25.04 -6.49
N ILE A 89 -11.18 25.21 -5.25
CA ILE A 89 -10.53 26.04 -4.23
C ILE A 89 -9.46 25.29 -3.41
N VAL A 90 -9.28 23.99 -3.66
CA VAL A 90 -8.26 23.14 -3.00
C VAL A 90 -6.93 23.16 -3.78
N ASP A 91 -6.54 24.32 -4.31
CA ASP A 91 -5.21 24.56 -4.89
C ASP A 91 -4.32 25.46 -4.00
N GLU A 92 -4.83 25.90 -2.84
CA GLU A 92 -4.01 26.59 -1.84
C GLU A 92 -3.51 25.60 -0.79
N ARG A 93 -2.30 25.08 -1.05
CA ARG A 93 -1.42 24.38 -0.09
C ARG A 93 -1.25 25.18 1.21
N SER A 94 -2.14 25.02 2.18
CA SER A 94 -1.87 25.52 3.53
C SER A 94 -2.62 24.74 4.60
N ARG A 95 -2.07 23.57 4.98
CA ARG A 95 -1.86 23.18 6.39
C ARG A 95 -1.17 21.81 6.50
N ILE A 96 0.07 21.88 6.97
CA ILE A 96 0.85 20.78 7.51
C ILE A 96 0.28 20.44 8.89
N GLY A 97 0.02 19.15 9.13
CA GLY A 97 -0.18 18.59 10.47
C GLY A 97 -1.63 18.53 10.93
N ASP A 98 -2.19 17.31 10.97
CA ASP A 98 -3.03 16.82 12.06
C ASP A 98 -3.28 15.31 11.87
N TRP A 99 -2.24 14.51 12.07
CA TRP A 99 -2.40 13.07 12.36
C TRP A 99 -2.62 12.89 13.87
N GLY A 100 -3.70 13.50 14.36
CA GLY A 100 -4.06 13.51 15.78
C GLY A 100 -5.25 12.62 16.05
N THR A 101 -4.99 11.37 16.42
CA THR A 101 -5.96 10.49 17.08
C THR A 101 -6.57 11.22 18.28
N LYS A 102 -7.79 11.75 18.15
CA LYS A 102 -8.54 12.29 19.30
C LYS A 102 -9.79 11.45 19.53
N ARG A 103 -9.65 10.47 20.42
CA ARG A 103 -10.78 10.04 21.26
C ARG A 103 -11.04 11.17 22.23
N THR A 104 -12.28 11.67 22.27
CA THR A 104 -12.80 12.39 23.43
C THR A 104 -14.24 11.95 23.71
N PRO A 105 -14.69 12.05 24.97
CA PRO A 105 -15.53 11.06 25.61
C PRO A 105 -17.03 11.36 25.48
N THR A 106 -17.80 10.33 25.81
CA THR A 106 -19.23 10.30 26.13
C THR A 106 -19.75 11.61 26.73
N SER A 107 -20.76 12.22 26.10
CA SER A 107 -21.59 13.24 26.73
C SER A 107 -23.07 12.88 26.55
N LEU A 108 -23.64 12.51 27.69
CA LEU A 108 -25.02 12.48 28.17
C LEU A 108 -26.12 12.96 27.20
N LYS A 109 -27.12 12.09 27.01
CA LYS A 109 -28.44 12.43 26.46
C LYS A 109 -29.18 13.35 27.44
N GLY A 110 -29.49 14.57 27.02
CA GLY A 110 -30.55 15.38 27.61
C GLY A 110 -31.82 15.26 26.76
N HIS A 111 -32.86 14.64 27.30
CA HIS A 111 -34.24 14.85 26.85
C HIS A 111 -34.74 16.19 27.42
N PRO A 112 -35.57 16.92 26.66
CA PRO A 112 -36.79 17.43 27.27
C PRO A 112 -38.03 17.26 26.39
N LEU A 113 -39.10 16.90 27.10
CA LEU A 113 -40.55 16.99 26.88
C LEU A 113 -41.08 17.12 25.44
#